data_AF-A0A7J3U7V3-F1
#
_entry.id   AF-A0A7J3U7V3-F1
#
_cell.length_a   1.000
_cell.length_b   1.000
_cell.length_c   1.000
_cell.angle_alpha   90.00
_cell.angle_beta   90.00
_cell.angle_gamma   90.00
#
_symmetry.space_group_name_H-M   'P 1'
#
loop_
_entity.id
_entity.type
_entity.pdbx_description
1 polymer ?
#
loop_
_entity_poly.entity_id
_entity_poly.type
_entity_poly.pdbx_seq_one_letter_code
_entity_poly.pdbx_strand_id
1 'polypeptide(L)' 'TIHIAVGSGYPETGSKNRSGLHWDMVCDLRKDGEVYADGELIYKNGRFLSIL' A
#
# COMPACT_ATOMS: atom_id res chain seq x y z
N THR A 1 -6.96 6.27 -2.44
CA THR A 1 -6.29 5.41 -3.44
C THR A 1 -5.03 4.87 -2.83
N ILE A 2 -4.75 3.59 -3.05
CA ILE A 2 -3.54 2.92 -2.55
C ILE A 2 -2.77 2.44 -3.78
N HIS A 3 -1.44 2.47 -3.72
CA HIS A 3 -0.60 1.84 -4.74
C HIS A 3 0.39 0.89 -4.07
N ILE A 4 0.89 -0.04 -4.87
CA ILE A 4 1.99 -0.92 -4.49
C ILE A 4 3.07 -0.80 -5.55
N ALA A 5 4.30 -0.54 -5.10
CA ALA A 5 5.46 -0.48 -5.98
C ALA A 5 6.18 -1.83 -6.01
N VAL A 6 6.61 -2.27 -7.19
CA VAL A 6 7.53 -3.41 -7.34
C VAL A 6 8.90 -2.90 -7.78
N GLY A 7 9.94 -3.44 -7.15
CA GLY A 7 11.33 -3.13 -7.45
C GLY A 7 12.00 -2.25 -6.39
N SER A 8 12.76 -1.26 -6.84
CA SER A 8 13.66 -0.44 -6.02
C SER A 8 12.89 0.28 -4.93
N GLY A 9 13.22 0.02 -3.68
CA GLY A 9 12.64 0.75 -2.55
C GLY A 9 13.59 1.82 -2.03
N TYR A 10 13.02 2.88 -1.49
CA TYR A 10 13.77 4.00 -0.91
C TYR A 10 14.59 3.57 0.32
N PRO A 11 15.92 3.75 0.35
CA PRO A 11 16.75 3.30 1.47
C PRO A 11 16.35 3.89 2.84
N GLU A 12 15.86 5.13 2.86
CA GLU A 12 15.41 5.85 4.05
C GLU A 12 14.19 5.22 4.73
N THR A 13 13.41 4.38 4.02
CA THR A 13 12.31 3.60 4.61
C THR A 13 12.77 2.27 5.20
N GLY A 14 14.09 2.00 5.20
CA GLY A 14 14.67 0.73 5.60
C GLY A 14 14.57 -0.36 4.52
N SER A 15 14.15 -0.02 3.30
CA SER A 15 14.11 -0.97 2.19
C SER A 15 15.49 -1.53 1.89
N LYS A 16 15.55 -2.85 1.72
CA LYS A 16 16.73 -3.58 1.24
C LYS A 16 16.62 -3.99 -0.22
N ASN A 17 15.48 -3.73 -0.87
CA ASN A 17 15.24 -4.16 -2.24
C ASN A 17 15.97 -3.23 -3.23
N ARG A 18 16.99 -3.76 -3.89
CA ARG A 18 17.77 -3.06 -4.92
C ARG A 18 17.37 -3.60 -6.28
N SER A 19 16.86 -2.74 -7.13
CA SER A 19 16.44 -3.09 -8.49
C SER A 19 16.63 -1.90 -9.43
N GLY A 20 16.78 -2.16 -10.73
CA GLY A 20 16.71 -1.12 -11.77
C GLY A 20 15.28 -0.72 -12.15
N LEU A 21 14.29 -1.48 -11.68
CA LEU A 21 12.86 -1.21 -11.88
C LEU A 21 12.30 -0.48 -10.65
N HIS A 22 11.43 0.49 -10.86
CA HIS A 22 10.52 1.00 -9.84
C HIS A 22 9.19 1.29 -10.55
N TRP A 23 8.16 0.50 -10.24
CA TRP A 23 6.87 0.61 -10.92
C TRP A 23 5.71 0.59 -9.93
N ASP A 24 4.98 1.69 -9.89
CA ASP A 24 3.75 1.86 -9.11
C ASP A 24 2.52 1.27 -9.82
N MET A 25 1.86 0.34 -9.15
CA MET A 25 0.55 -0.17 -9.54
C MET A 25 -0.51 0.51 -8.68
N VAL A 26 -1.36 1.33 -9.32
CA VAL A 26 -2.47 2.00 -8.66
C VAL A 26 -3.63 1.02 -8.48
N CYS A 27 -4.08 0.82 -7.25
CA CYS A 27 -5.18 -0.07 -6.93
C CYS A 27 -6.50 0.71 -6.77
N ASP A 28 -7.50 0.40 -7.60
CA ASP A 28 -8.86 0.88 -7.39
C ASP A 28 -9.55 0.02 -6.33
N LEU A 29 -9.58 0.54 -5.10
CA LEU A 29 -10.14 -0.14 -3.92
C LEU A 29 -11.51 0.44 -3.51
N ARG A 30 -12.20 1.14 -4.42
CA ARG A 30 -13.50 1.78 -4.10
C ARG A 30 -14.64 0.77 -3.89
N LYS A 31 -14.55 -0.40 -4.53
CA LYS A 31 -15.54 -1.47 -4.43
C LYS A 31 -14.90 -2.73 -3.85
N ASP A 32 -15.44 -3.20 -2.73
CA ASP A 32 -15.06 -4.42 -2.02
C ASP A 32 -13.56 -4.50 -1.65
N GLY A 33 -12.86 -3.36 -1.66
CA GLY A 33 -11.44 -3.25 -1.38
C GLY A 33 -11.18 -3.04 0.11
N GLU A 34 -10.21 -3.77 0.64
CA GLU A 34 -9.80 -3.73 2.05
C GLU A 34 -8.28 -3.55 2.14
N VAL A 35 -7.82 -2.77 3.13
CA VAL A 35 -6.40 -2.70 3.51
C VAL A 35 -6.28 -2.96 5.00
N TYR A 36 -5.36 -3.86 5.31
CA TYR A 36 -5.03 -4.24 6.68
C TYR A 36 -3.61 -3.77 7.02
N ALA A 37 -3.42 -3.27 8.24
CA ALA A 37 -2.12 -2.98 8.81
C ALA A 37 -2.05 -3.66 10.19
N ASP A 38 -0.95 -4.37 10.45
CA ASP A 38 -0.77 -5.12 11.71
C ASP A 38 -1.93 -6.07 12.06
N GLY A 39 -2.60 -6.60 11.04
CA GLY A 39 -3.77 -7.49 11.19
C GLY A 39 -5.10 -6.77 11.40
N GLU A 40 -5.11 -5.44 11.51
CA GLU A 40 -6.30 -4.62 11.71
C GLU A 40 -6.81 -4.01 10.40
N LEU A 41 -8.13 -4.03 10.19
CA LEU A 41 -8.76 -3.40 9.02
C LEU A 41 -8.77 -1.88 9.19
N ILE A 42 -7.98 -1.17 8.37
CA ILE A 42 -7.80 0.28 8.48
C ILE A 42 -8.45 1.07 7.33
N TYR A 43 -8.80 0.39 6.23
CA TYR A 43 -9.37 1.00 5.03
C TYR A 43 -10.37 0.05 4.38
N LYS A 44 -11.56 0.56 4.04
CA LYS A 44 -12.59 -0.20 3.31
C LYS A 44 -13.30 0.67 2.30
N ASN A 45 -13.54 0.13 1.09
CA ASN A 45 -14.34 0.77 0.05
C ASN A 45 -13.96 2.23 -0.23
N GLY A 46 -12.66 2.47 -0.41
CA GLY A 46 -12.16 3.80 -0.77
C GLY A 46 -11.93 4.76 0.40
N ARG A 47 -12.12 4.34 1.66
CA ARG A 47 -12.07 5.23 2.83
C ARG A 47 -11.26 4.62 3.96
N PHE A 48 -10.48 5.45 4.65
CA PHE A 48 -9.91 5.10 5.95
C PHE A 48 -11.03 4.96 6.99
N LEU A 49 -10.90 3.98 7.86
CA LEU A 49 -11.79 3.78 8.99
C LEU A 49 -11.30 4.60 10.18
N SER A 50 -12.23 5.09 11.01
CA SER A 50 -11.87 5.64 12.31
C SER A 50 -11.57 4.46 13.23
N ILE A 51 -10.34 4.38 13.68
CA ILE A 51 -9.84 3.37 14.61
C ILE A 51 -9.51 4.10 15.91
N LEU A 52 -9.95 3.54 17.04
CA LEU A 52 -9.73 4.08 18.39
C LEU A 52 -8.46 3.49 19.01
#